data_AF-A0A1D8B244-F1
#
_entry.id   AF-A0A1D8B244-F1
#
_cell.length_a   1.000
_cell.length_b   1.000
_cell.length_c   1.000
_cell.angle_alpha   90.00
_cell.angle_beta   90.00
_cell.angle_gamma   90.00
#
_symmetry.space_group_name_H-M   'P 1'
#
loop_
_entity.id
_entity.type
_entity.pdbx_description
1 polymer ?
#
loop_
_entity_poly.entity_id
_entity_poly.type
_entity_poly.pdbx_seq_one_letter_code
_entity_poly.pdbx_strand_id
1 'polypeptide(L)'
;MTMTDPIADMLTRLRNANRAHHDSVSMPYSKLKNAIADILVEEGYIASTAVEDARVGKTLTISLKYGSHREAAIQGLQRVSKPGLRVYAKSTNLPKVRGGLGVAILSTSSGLLTDRQAAEKGVGGEVLAYVW
;
A
#
# COMPACT_ATOMS: atom_id res chain seq x y z
N MET A 1 -23.61 1.52 5.52
CA MET A 1 -22.54 0.49 5.42
C MET A 1 -21.49 0.79 6.47
N THR A 2 -21.12 -0.20 7.28
CA THR A 2 -20.06 -0.07 8.28
C THR A 2 -18.69 -0.30 7.62
N MET A 3 -17.66 0.41 8.09
CA MET A 3 -16.31 0.31 7.54
C MET A 3 -15.55 -0.78 8.28
N THR A 4 -15.22 -1.88 7.58
CA THR A 4 -14.66 -3.11 8.18
C THR A 4 -13.19 -3.36 7.85
N ASP A 5 -12.71 -2.92 6.68
CA ASP A 5 -11.31 -3.02 6.29
C ASP A 5 -10.79 -1.66 5.74
N PRO A 6 -10.18 -0.82 6.59
CA PRO A 6 -9.59 0.46 6.20
C PRO A 6 -8.52 0.37 5.11
N ILE A 7 -7.78 -0.75 5.05
CA ILE A 7 -6.67 -0.93 4.12
C ILE A 7 -7.24 -1.30 2.75
N ALA A 8 -8.22 -2.21 2.71
CA ALA A 8 -8.90 -2.54 1.46
C ALA A 8 -9.59 -1.31 0.84
N ASP A 9 -10.20 -0.45 1.66
CA ASP A 9 -10.76 0.84 1.22
C ASP A 9 -9.68 1.75 0.59
N MET A 10 -8.54 1.96 1.28
CA MET A 10 -7.41 2.73 0.75
C MET A 10 -6.93 2.20 -0.62
N LEU A 11 -6.68 0.90 -0.73
CA LEU A 11 -6.19 0.28 -1.97
C LEU A 11 -7.23 0.39 -3.11
N THR A 12 -8.51 0.29 -2.78
CA THR A 12 -9.59 0.42 -3.77
C THR A 12 -9.73 1.87 -4.24
N ARG A 13 -9.64 2.85 -3.34
CA ARG A 13 -9.63 4.28 -3.69
C ARG A 13 -8.47 4.62 -4.62
N LEU A 14 -7.26 4.16 -4.30
CA LEU A 14 -6.08 4.31 -5.16
C LEU A 14 -6.29 3.68 -6.53
N ARG A 15 -6.79 2.44 -6.59
CA ARG A 15 -7.08 1.75 -7.86
C ARG A 15 -8.08 2.51 -8.71
N ASN A 16 -9.15 3.02 -8.10
CA ASN A 16 -10.21 3.73 -8.82
C ASN A 16 -9.73 5.09 -9.31
N ALA A 17 -9.06 5.87 -8.46
CA ALA A 17 -8.48 7.16 -8.83
C ALA A 17 -7.45 7.00 -9.96
N ASN A 18 -6.63 5.95 -9.89
CA ASN A 18 -5.65 5.64 -10.91
C ASN A 18 -6.30 5.31 -12.27
N ARG A 19 -7.36 4.50 -12.27
CA ARG A 19 -8.16 4.17 -13.48
C ARG A 19 -8.89 5.39 -14.05
N ALA A 20 -9.30 6.31 -13.20
CA ALA A 20 -9.97 7.55 -13.59
C ALA A 20 -8.98 8.66 -14.00
N HIS A 21 -7.67 8.40 -13.95
CA HIS A 21 -6.60 9.38 -14.23
C HIS A 21 -6.70 10.66 -13.39
N HIS A 22 -7.11 10.53 -12.12
CA HIS A 22 -7.08 11.63 -11.17
C HIS A 22 -5.65 11.92 -10.74
N ASP A 23 -5.32 13.19 -10.48
CA ASP A 23 -3.97 13.55 -10.03
C ASP A 23 -3.73 13.19 -8.56
N SER A 24 -4.80 13.13 -7.75
CA SER A 24 -4.72 12.81 -6.33
C SER A 24 -5.95 12.09 -5.80
N VAL A 25 -5.81 11.48 -4.62
CA VAL A 25 -6.90 10.86 -3.87
C VAL A 25 -6.76 11.14 -2.39
N SER A 26 -7.86 11.54 -1.76
CA SER A 26 -7.91 11.83 -0.33
C SER A 26 -8.76 10.81 0.43
N MET A 27 -8.37 10.53 1.67
CA MET A 27 -9.08 9.60 2.56
C MET A 27 -8.80 9.91 4.04
N PRO A 28 -9.60 9.37 4.98
CA PRO A 28 -9.31 9.50 6.40
C PRO A 28 -7.95 8.89 6.75
N TYR A 29 -7.15 9.64 7.50
CA TYR A 29 -5.81 9.26 7.94
C TYR A 29 -5.84 8.10 8.93
N SER A 30 -4.83 7.23 8.84
CA SER A 30 -4.42 6.38 9.95
C SER A 30 -2.91 6.16 9.87
N LYS A 31 -2.26 5.87 11.00
CA LYS A 31 -0.81 5.60 11.03
C LYS A 31 -0.42 4.48 10.05
N LEU A 32 -1.27 3.44 9.95
CA LEU A 32 -1.02 2.32 9.06
C LEU A 32 -1.19 2.69 7.58
N LYS A 33 -2.20 3.50 7.23
CA LYS A 33 -2.36 4.01 5.86
C LYS A 33 -1.17 4.89 5.46
N ASN A 34 -0.68 5.73 6.38
CA ASN A 34 0.49 6.56 6.13
C ASN A 34 1.73 5.70 5.87
N ALA A 35 2.02 4.73 6.76
CA ALA A 35 3.17 3.85 6.60
C ALA A 35 3.14 3.04 5.29
N ILE A 36 1.95 2.59 4.85
CA ILE A 36 1.79 1.95 3.53
C ILE A 36 2.10 2.96 2.42
N ALA A 37 1.59 4.19 2.52
CA ALA A 37 1.82 5.20 1.51
C ALA A 37 3.29 5.63 1.45
N ASP A 38 3.99 5.72 2.58
CA ASP A 38 5.42 6.02 2.64
C ASP A 38 6.22 4.97 1.85
N ILE A 39 5.93 3.68 2.05
CA ILE A 39 6.53 2.59 1.24
C ILE A 39 6.21 2.76 -0.25
N LEU A 40 4.98 3.14 -0.60
CA LEU A 40 4.62 3.37 -2.01
C LEU A 40 5.36 4.56 -2.63
N VAL A 41 5.72 5.58 -1.84
CA VAL A 41 6.57 6.70 -2.28
C VAL A 41 8.01 6.20 -2.47
N GLU A 42 8.56 5.48 -1.49
CA GLU A 42 9.93 4.94 -1.52
C GLU A 42 10.16 4.00 -2.72
N GLU A 43 9.19 3.13 -3.02
CA GLU A 43 9.23 2.24 -4.18
C GLU A 43 8.83 2.95 -5.50
N GLY A 44 8.44 4.23 -5.43
CA GLY A 44 8.21 5.07 -6.59
C GLY A 44 6.88 4.83 -7.33
N TYR A 45 5.91 4.17 -6.70
CA TYR A 45 4.56 3.92 -7.23
C TYR A 45 3.65 5.15 -7.17
N ILE A 46 3.83 6.01 -6.16
CA ILE A 46 3.12 7.29 -6.02
C ILE A 46 4.13 8.43 -5.93
N ALA A 47 3.68 9.67 -6.20
CA ALA A 47 4.56 10.82 -6.26
C ALA A 47 4.88 11.37 -4.87
N SER A 48 3.85 11.55 -4.03
CA SER A 48 3.99 12.08 -2.68
C SER A 48 2.73 11.85 -1.85
N THR A 49 2.86 12.09 -0.55
CA THR A 49 1.76 12.12 0.40
C THR A 49 1.74 13.44 1.18
N ALA A 50 0.55 13.87 1.58
CA ALA A 50 0.33 15.00 2.46
C ALA A 50 -0.70 14.64 3.54
N VAL A 51 -0.47 15.12 4.76
CA VAL A 51 -1.39 14.94 5.89
C VAL A 51 -1.84 16.30 6.36
N GLU A 52 -3.15 16.52 6.33
CA GLU A 52 -3.78 17.79 6.68
C GLU A 52 -4.82 17.57 7.76
N ASP A 53 -5.00 18.56 8.63
CA ASP A 53 -6.08 18.52 9.63
C ASP A 53 -7.44 18.70 8.92
N ALA A 54 -8.44 17.96 9.40
CA ALA A 54 -9.80 18.04 8.90
C ALA A 54 -10.75 18.46 10.03
N ARG A 55 -12.01 18.78 9.68
CA ARG A 55 -13.06 19.05 10.69
C ARG A 55 -13.15 17.96 11.75
N VAL A 56 -12.89 16.71 11.37
CA VAL A 56 -12.77 15.57 12.29
C VAL A 56 -11.54 14.75 11.91
N GLY A 57 -10.55 14.70 12.81
CA GLY A 57 -9.33 13.94 12.63
C GLY A 57 -8.40 14.55 11.58
N LYS A 58 -7.77 13.70 10.77
CA LYS A 58 -6.81 14.09 9.73
C LYS A 58 -7.17 13.44 8.40
N THR A 59 -6.79 14.10 7.31
CA THR A 59 -6.92 13.60 5.94
C THR A 59 -5.54 13.22 5.43
N LEU A 60 -5.43 12.04 4.81
CA LEU A 60 -4.28 11.63 4.02
C LEU A 60 -4.63 11.88 2.54
N THR A 61 -3.84 12.72 1.89
CA THR A 61 -3.92 12.95 0.44
C THR A 61 -2.70 12.31 -0.23
N ILE A 62 -2.95 11.51 -1.25
CA ILE A 62 -1.93 10.81 -2.04
C ILE A 62 -1.92 11.39 -3.44
N SER A 63 -0.77 11.87 -3.90
CA SER A 63 -0.56 12.31 -5.28
C SER A 63 -0.12 11.12 -6.14
N LEU A 64 -0.89 10.84 -7.19
CA LEU A 64 -0.62 9.75 -8.11
C LEU A 64 0.52 10.11 -9.07
N LYS A 65 1.21 9.08 -9.54
CA LYS A 65 2.35 9.24 -10.46
C LYS A 65 1.99 8.69 -11.83
N TYR A 66 2.21 9.52 -12.84
CA TYR A 66 2.00 9.20 -14.24
C TYR A 66 3.28 9.46 -15.05
N GLY A 67 3.56 8.60 -16.03
CA GLY A 67 4.63 8.79 -17.01
C GLY A 67 4.28 9.87 -18.05
N SER A 68 5.22 10.16 -18.94
CA SER A 68 5.07 11.17 -20.00
C SER A 68 3.86 10.92 -20.92
N HIS A 69 3.49 9.65 -21.14
CA HIS A 69 2.33 9.25 -21.94
C HIS A 69 1.06 8.98 -21.12
N ARG A 70 0.96 9.54 -19.90
CA ARG A 70 -0.10 9.24 -18.90
C ARG A 70 -0.20 7.77 -18.50
N GLU A 71 0.88 7.02 -18.65
CA GLU A 71 0.99 5.66 -18.14
C GLU A 71 1.00 5.69 -16.62
N ALA A 72 0.10 4.92 -15.99
CA ALA A 72 0.02 4.82 -14.54
C ALA A 72 1.25 4.08 -13.98
N ALA A 73 1.89 4.64 -12.95
CA ALA A 73 2.99 3.96 -12.27
C ALA A 73 2.52 2.69 -11.52
N ILE A 74 1.26 2.64 -11.12
CA ILE A 74 0.62 1.47 -10.51
C ILE A 74 -0.18 0.72 -11.59
N GLN A 75 0.13 -0.55 -11.81
CA GLN A 75 -0.63 -1.42 -12.70
C GLN A 75 -1.64 -2.28 -11.94
N GLY A 76 -1.35 -2.63 -10.68
CA GLY A 76 -2.18 -3.48 -9.85
C GLY A 76 -2.00 -3.26 -8.35
N LEU A 77 -3.11 -3.39 -7.63
CA LEU A 77 -3.19 -3.31 -6.17
C LEU A 77 -4.07 -4.43 -5.65
N GLN A 78 -3.57 -5.24 -4.72
CA GLN A 78 -4.31 -6.37 -4.15
C GLN A 78 -4.14 -6.47 -2.63
N ARG A 79 -5.25 -6.50 -1.90
CA ARG A 79 -5.28 -6.85 -0.46
C ARG A 79 -5.18 -8.36 -0.30
N VAL A 80 -4.19 -8.83 0.47
CA VAL A 80 -3.90 -10.27 0.64
C VAL A 80 -4.53 -10.79 1.93
N SER A 81 -3.96 -10.44 3.09
CA SER A 81 -4.56 -10.73 4.38
C SER A 81 -5.86 -9.92 4.56
N LYS A 82 -6.97 -10.54 4.94
CA LYS A 82 -8.28 -9.89 5.14
C LYS A 82 -8.83 -10.28 6.51
N PRO A 83 -9.76 -9.52 7.11
CA PRO A 83 -10.32 -9.86 8.44
C PRO A 83 -10.82 -11.31 8.58
N GLY A 84 -11.43 -11.87 7.53
CA GLY A 84 -11.92 -13.26 7.53
C GLY A 84 -10.85 -14.32 7.24
N LEU A 85 -9.72 -13.97 6.63
CA LEU A 85 -8.62 -14.89 6.36
C LEU A 85 -7.30 -14.13 6.44
N ARG A 86 -6.60 -14.33 7.57
CA ARG A 86 -5.28 -13.73 7.80
C ARG A 86 -4.19 -14.56 7.16
N VAL A 87 -3.31 -13.89 6.42
CA VAL A 87 -2.23 -14.53 5.66
C VAL A 87 -0.89 -14.10 6.25
N TYR A 88 -0.08 -15.08 6.67
CA TYR A 88 1.24 -14.86 7.23
C TYR A 88 2.29 -15.59 6.41
N ALA A 89 3.48 -14.99 6.30
CA ALA A 89 4.64 -15.56 5.64
C ALA A 89 5.79 -15.72 6.64
N LYS A 90 6.44 -16.89 6.61
CA LYS A 90 7.73 -17.11 7.29
C LYS A 90 8.83 -16.42 6.47
N SER A 91 9.94 -16.06 7.11
CA SER A 91 11.11 -15.48 6.43
C SER A 91 11.66 -16.37 5.30
N THR A 92 11.53 -17.69 5.45
CA THR A 92 11.95 -18.67 4.43
C THR A 92 10.98 -18.81 3.25
N ASN A 93 9.77 -18.26 3.34
CA ASN A 93 8.73 -18.37 2.31
C ASN A 93 8.01 -17.03 2.12
N LEU A 94 8.80 -15.97 1.93
CA LEU A 94 8.27 -14.65 1.59
C LEU A 94 7.68 -14.67 0.17
N PRO A 95 6.49 -14.07 -0.04
CA PRO A 95 5.84 -14.07 -1.33
C PRO A 95 6.62 -13.22 -2.34
N LYS A 96 6.73 -13.70 -3.59
CA LYS A 96 7.28 -12.92 -4.71
C LYS A 96 6.16 -12.40 -5.59
N VAL A 97 6.04 -11.09 -5.72
CA VAL A 97 5.03 -10.46 -6.58
C VAL A 97 5.63 -10.29 -7.98
N ARG A 98 4.95 -10.82 -9.01
CA ARG A 98 5.41 -10.78 -10.42
C ARG A 98 6.87 -11.25 -10.58
N GLY A 99 7.24 -12.34 -9.91
CA GLY A 99 8.61 -12.88 -9.96
C GLY A 99 9.68 -12.01 -9.28
N GLY A 100 9.28 -11.04 -8.45
CA GLY A 100 10.17 -10.09 -7.77
C GLY A 100 10.20 -8.69 -8.40
N LEU A 101 9.43 -8.46 -9.46
CA LEU A 101 9.27 -7.15 -10.09
C LEU A 101 8.27 -6.26 -9.35
N GLY A 102 7.26 -6.86 -8.71
CA GLY A 102 6.35 -6.14 -7.82
C GLY A 102 6.84 -6.17 -6.38
N VAL A 103 6.06 -5.53 -5.50
CA VAL A 103 6.38 -5.41 -4.07
C VAL A 103 5.28 -6.07 -3.24
N ALA A 104 5.69 -6.86 -2.26
CA ALA A 104 4.80 -7.28 -1.18
C ALA A 104 5.06 -6.44 0.07
N ILE A 105 4.00 -5.93 0.68
CA ILE A 105 4.06 -5.15 1.92
C ILE A 105 3.69 -6.08 3.07
N LEU A 106 4.59 -6.21 4.04
CA LEU A 106 4.44 -7.07 5.21
C LEU A 106 4.41 -6.25 6.49
N SER A 107 3.53 -6.65 7.42
CA SER A 107 3.57 -6.20 8.81
C SER A 107 4.42 -7.17 9.62
N THR A 108 5.55 -6.70 10.14
CA THR A 108 6.52 -7.49 10.90
C THR A 108 6.70 -6.92 12.30
N SER A 109 7.42 -7.63 13.18
CA SER A 109 7.82 -7.11 14.49
C SER A 109 8.73 -5.88 14.41
N SER A 110 9.42 -5.70 13.27
CA SER A 110 10.29 -4.55 13.01
C SER A 110 9.60 -3.41 12.25
N GLY A 111 8.27 -3.46 12.12
CA GLY A 111 7.47 -2.47 11.40
C GLY A 111 6.94 -2.97 10.06
N LEU A 112 6.42 -2.05 9.25
CA LEU A 112 6.02 -2.33 7.87
C LEU A 112 7.27 -2.37 6.99
N LEU A 113 7.42 -3.45 6.23
CA LEU A 113 8.57 -3.69 5.37
C LEU A 113 8.13 -4.20 4.01
N THR A 114 8.96 -3.99 3.00
CA THR A 114 8.86 -4.72 1.73
C THR A 114 9.36 -6.16 1.90
N ASP A 115 9.02 -7.04 0.97
CA ASP A 115 9.54 -8.41 0.91
C ASP A 115 11.07 -8.45 0.85
N ARG A 116 11.70 -7.51 0.14
CA ARG A 116 13.16 -7.40 0.06
C ARG A 116 13.77 -7.03 1.41
N GLN A 117 13.25 -5.98 2.06
CA GLN A 117 13.70 -5.57 3.39
C GLN A 117 13.47 -6.65 4.45
N ALA A 118 12.34 -7.37 4.37
CA ALA A 118 12.05 -8.48 5.27
C ALA A 118 13.02 -9.66 5.04
N ALA A 119 13.37 -9.95 3.79
CA ALA A 119 14.36 -10.98 3.45
C ALA A 119 15.76 -10.63 3.98
N GLU A 120 16.21 -9.38 3.79
CA GLU A 120 17.50 -8.89 4.30
C GLU A 120 17.59 -8.98 5.83
N LYS A 121 16.50 -8.67 6.53
CA LYS A 121 16.43 -8.76 8.00
C LYS A 121 16.13 -10.17 8.51
N GLY A 122 15.85 -11.13 7.63
CA GLY A 122 15.50 -12.51 7.99
C GLY A 122 14.19 -12.65 8.77
N VAL A 123 13.24 -11.72 8.61
CA VAL A 123 11.97 -11.69 9.36
C VAL A 123 10.77 -12.06 8.48
N GLY A 124 9.75 -12.64 9.12
CA GLY A 124 8.44 -12.91 8.52
C GLY A 124 7.36 -11.96 9.07
N GLY A 125 6.13 -12.10 8.58
CA GLY A 125 5.03 -11.22 9.01
C GLY A 125 3.68 -11.51 8.38
N GLU A 126 2.70 -10.66 8.69
CA GLU A 126 1.39 -10.66 8.02
C GLU A 126 1.55 -10.02 6.64
N VAL A 127 1.09 -10.71 5.59
CA VAL A 127 1.16 -10.21 4.21
C VAL A 127 -0.02 -9.29 3.96
N LEU A 128 0.23 -7.98 3.92
CA LEU A 128 -0.84 -7.01 3.85
C LEU A 128 -1.36 -6.83 2.41
N ALA A 129 -0.46 -6.49 1.49
CA ALA A 129 -0.84 -6.14 0.14
C ALA A 129 0.26 -6.46 -0.86
N TYR A 130 -0.15 -6.66 -2.11
CA TYR A 130 0.72 -6.73 -3.27
C TYR A 130 0.47 -5.51 -4.16
N VAL A 131 1.56 -5.01 -4.73
CA VAL A 131 1.61 -3.85 -5.62
C VAL A 131 2.50 -4.21 -6.80
N TRP A 132 2.06 -3.87 -8.02
CA TRP A 132 2.84 -4.03 -9.25
C TRP A 132 2.34 -3.08 -10.33
#